data_AF-A0A0Q7QGF4-F1
#
_entry.id   AF-A0A0Q7QGF4-F1
#
_cell.length_a   1.000
_cell.length_b   1.000
_cell.length_c   1.000
_cell.angle_alpha   90.00
_cell.angle_beta   90.00
_cell.angle_gamma   90.00
#
_symmetry.space_group_name_H-M   'P 1'
#
loop_
_entity.id
_entity.type
_entity.pdbx_description
1 polymer ?
#
loop_
_entity_poly.entity_id
_entity_poly.type
_entity_poly.pdbx_seq_one_letter_code
_entity_poly.pdbx_strand_id
1 'polypeptide(L)'
;MTSGSYPLTLRLTGRRVVVVGGGHVATRRAHALVDAGADLVVVAPTVTARIGELAAQGRITWLARGYETGDLVGAWLVQTATDSPVDDQVAADAEAQQTWCLKGGDPEHATAWAPAVAQVDDVLVAVSGGGDAGRASRLRDGVAAALQSGDLPLRHRTHHPEGRVALVGGGPGDSGLLTARGRRLLAEADVVVVDRLAPLTVLAELSPDVEVIDVGKRPDHHPVPQDEINEVLVRHAKAGQMVVRLKGGDPYVLGRGGEERIACEAAGIPVEVVPGVTSAISVPAAAGIPVTHRGLATGFSVVTAHESLRDLPTGGDHTLVLLMGVKRLAETTAELVSAGHDPATPAAVVERGWTAEQRTTLGTLGTIAERCAAAGVGSPAVTVIGDVVTLATDWSTARLPD
;
A
#
# COMPACT_ATOMS: atom_id res chain seq x y z
N MET A 1 -16.76 34.22 -11.05
CA MET A 1 -15.68 35.24 -10.95
C MET A 1 -14.37 34.52 -11.18
N THR A 2 -13.54 34.99 -12.10
CA THR A 2 -12.15 34.51 -12.25
C THR A 2 -11.36 34.99 -11.03
N SER A 3 -10.58 34.10 -10.41
CA SER A 3 -9.92 34.37 -9.12
C SER A 3 -8.72 35.31 -9.21
N GLY A 4 -8.41 35.90 -10.37
CA GLY A 4 -7.20 36.69 -10.63
C GLY A 4 -5.87 35.92 -10.53
N SER A 5 -5.90 34.69 -10.01
CA SER A 5 -4.72 33.89 -9.66
C SER A 5 -4.22 33.05 -10.85
N TYR A 6 -2.91 33.12 -11.11
CA TYR A 6 -2.22 32.26 -12.05
C TYR A 6 -1.39 31.21 -11.29
N PRO A 7 -1.66 29.89 -11.45
CA PRO A 7 -0.92 28.86 -10.74
C PRO A 7 0.50 28.71 -11.31
N LEU A 8 1.50 28.81 -10.44
CA LEU A 8 2.91 28.62 -10.78
C LEU A 8 3.66 27.93 -9.63
N THR A 9 4.81 27.35 -9.94
CA THR A 9 5.76 26.81 -8.95
C THR A 9 7.03 27.64 -8.95
N LEU A 10 7.53 27.99 -7.75
CA LEU A 10 8.71 28.84 -7.58
C LEU A 10 9.96 27.99 -7.30
N ARG A 11 11.05 28.26 -8.02
CA ARG A 11 12.39 27.76 -7.66
C ARG A 11 13.07 28.78 -6.76
N LEU A 12 13.16 28.47 -5.46
CA LEU A 12 13.70 29.38 -4.44
C LEU A 12 15.18 29.15 -4.13
N THR A 13 15.84 28.15 -4.72
CA THR A 13 17.24 27.81 -4.47
C THR A 13 18.17 29.02 -4.64
N GLY A 14 18.80 29.47 -3.56
CA GLY A 14 19.69 30.64 -3.52
C GLY A 14 18.99 31.98 -3.76
N ARG A 15 17.65 32.05 -3.69
CA ARG A 15 16.88 33.29 -3.82
C ARG A 15 16.57 33.84 -2.43
N ARG A 16 16.81 35.14 -2.25
CA ARG A 16 16.45 35.87 -1.03
C ARG A 16 14.93 35.84 -0.83
N VAL A 17 14.50 35.33 0.32
CA VAL A 17 13.11 35.34 0.78
C VAL A 17 13.05 35.96 2.17
N VAL A 18 12.05 36.79 2.41
CA VAL A 18 11.86 37.47 3.70
C VAL A 18 10.61 36.93 4.41
N VAL A 19 10.75 36.54 5.67
CA VAL A 19 9.62 36.25 6.57
C VAL A 19 9.58 37.31 7.65
N VAL A 20 8.46 38.03 7.72
CA VAL A 20 8.21 39.03 8.77
C VAL A 20 7.34 38.40 9.86
N GLY A 21 7.84 38.44 11.09
CA GLY A 21 7.24 37.78 12.26
C GLY A 21 7.95 36.50 12.69
N GLY A 22 7.90 36.22 13.99
CA GLY A 22 8.64 35.11 14.63
C GLY A 22 7.78 34.04 15.29
N GLY A 23 6.45 34.11 15.16
CA GLY A 23 5.50 33.18 15.79
C GLY A 23 5.34 31.83 15.09
N HIS A 24 4.38 31.02 15.54
CA HIS A 24 4.13 29.67 15.02
C HIS A 24 3.82 29.62 13.51
N VAL A 25 3.11 30.62 12.97
CA VAL A 25 2.79 30.72 11.54
C VAL A 25 4.07 30.93 10.71
N ALA A 26 4.96 31.82 11.15
CA ALA A 26 6.28 32.01 10.55
C ALA A 26 7.13 30.74 10.67
N THR A 27 7.15 30.10 11.84
CA THR A 27 7.92 28.87 12.11
C THR A 27 7.61 27.75 11.10
N ARG A 28 6.32 27.47 10.88
CA ARG A 28 5.87 26.43 9.94
C ARG A 28 6.32 26.71 8.50
N ARG A 29 6.25 27.98 8.07
CA ARG A 29 6.57 28.36 6.69
C ARG A 29 8.09 28.54 6.48
N ALA A 30 8.82 29.01 7.49
CA ALA A 30 10.29 29.10 7.47
C ALA A 30 10.93 27.75 7.12
N HIS A 31 10.50 26.65 7.76
CA HIS A 31 10.97 25.31 7.41
C HIS A 31 10.79 24.99 5.92
N ALA A 32 9.58 25.11 5.39
CA ALA A 32 9.30 24.82 3.98
C ALA A 32 10.11 25.70 3.00
N LEU A 33 10.42 26.93 3.37
CA LEU A 33 11.24 27.85 2.56
C LEU A 33 12.72 27.46 2.57
N VAL A 34 13.29 27.08 3.72
CA VAL A 34 14.69 26.60 3.78
C VAL A 34 14.83 25.23 3.11
N ASP A 35 13.84 24.35 3.23
CA ASP A 35 13.86 23.04 2.58
C ASP A 35 13.67 23.17 1.04
N ALA A 36 13.05 24.26 0.56
CA ALA A 36 13.06 24.68 -0.85
C ALA A 36 14.38 25.40 -1.28
N GLY A 37 15.35 25.53 -0.38
CA GLY A 37 16.67 26.11 -0.63
C GLY A 37 16.73 27.65 -0.66
N ALA A 38 15.75 28.35 -0.08
CA ALA A 38 15.76 29.80 0.00
C ALA A 38 16.91 30.35 0.84
N ASP A 39 17.47 31.49 0.42
CA ASP A 39 18.27 32.37 1.29
C ASP A 39 17.29 33.13 2.19
N LEU A 40 16.95 32.53 3.33
CA LEU A 40 15.86 32.99 4.18
C LEU A 40 16.33 34.01 5.22
N VAL A 41 15.74 35.20 5.17
CA VAL A 41 15.85 36.23 6.19
C VAL A 41 14.57 36.26 7.02
N VAL A 42 14.67 36.17 8.35
CA VAL A 42 13.56 36.35 9.27
C VAL A 42 13.72 37.68 10.00
N VAL A 43 12.71 38.55 9.94
CA VAL A 43 12.68 39.85 10.62
C VAL A 43 11.63 39.80 11.73
N ALA A 44 12.08 39.75 12.98
CA ALA A 44 11.19 39.73 14.15
C ALA A 44 11.95 40.10 15.44
N PRO A 45 11.37 40.90 16.36
CA PRO A 45 12.00 41.22 17.65
C PRO A 45 12.26 39.97 18.52
N THR A 46 11.37 38.99 18.41
CA THR A 46 11.48 37.68 19.08
C THR A 46 11.03 36.58 18.13
N VAL A 47 11.55 35.37 18.32
CA VAL A 47 11.22 34.20 17.50
C VAL A 47 10.98 32.97 18.38
N THR A 48 10.26 31.97 17.85
CA THR A 48 10.19 30.65 18.49
C THR A 48 11.58 30.02 18.59
N ALA A 49 11.77 29.14 19.59
CA ALA A 49 13.01 28.37 19.76
C ALA A 49 13.44 27.67 18.45
N ARG A 50 12.48 27.17 17.66
CA ARG A 50 12.73 26.46 16.41
C ARG A 50 13.29 27.34 15.29
N ILE A 51 12.89 28.62 15.20
CA ILE A 51 13.54 29.58 14.31
C ILE A 51 14.93 29.95 14.85
N GLY A 52 15.06 30.10 16.18
CA GLY A 52 16.36 30.31 16.83
C GLY A 52 17.37 29.21 16.55
N GLU A 53 16.95 27.93 16.55
CA GLU A 53 17.77 26.78 16.15
C GLU A 53 18.26 26.89 14.70
N LEU A 54 17.38 27.25 13.75
CA LEU A 54 17.77 27.44 12.35
C LEU A 54 18.80 28.57 12.19
N ALA A 55 18.65 29.66 12.94
CA ALA A 55 19.59 30.77 12.93
C ALA A 55 20.95 30.38 13.54
N ALA A 56 20.94 29.68 14.68
CA ALA A 56 22.15 29.17 15.33
C ALA A 56 22.92 28.14 14.47
N GLN A 57 22.20 27.41 13.61
CA GLN A 57 22.78 26.49 12.62
C GLN A 57 23.28 27.20 11.34
N GLY A 58 23.11 28.52 11.21
CA GLY A 58 23.45 29.27 10.01
C GLY A 58 22.57 28.94 8.79
N ARG A 59 21.40 28.31 8.99
CA ARG A 59 20.46 27.99 7.89
C ARG A 59 19.59 29.18 7.47
N ILE A 60 19.52 30.23 8.30
CA ILE A 60 18.76 31.46 8.07
C ILE A 60 19.52 32.66 8.63
N THR A 61 19.24 33.86 8.12
CA THR A 61 19.61 35.13 8.77
C THR A 61 18.44 35.59 9.64
N TRP A 62 18.65 35.79 10.95
CA TRP A 62 17.63 36.40 11.83
C TRP A 62 18.02 37.84 12.19
N LEU A 63 17.15 38.79 11.83
CA LEU A 63 17.22 40.18 12.27
C LEU A 63 16.32 40.36 13.49
N ALA A 64 16.93 40.46 14.67
CA ALA A 64 16.26 40.56 15.98
C ALA A 64 15.69 41.96 16.27
N ARG A 65 14.86 42.47 15.35
CA ARG A 65 14.19 43.79 15.46
C ARG A 65 12.83 43.80 14.75
N GLY A 66 12.11 44.91 14.85
CA GLY A 66 10.92 45.17 14.05
C GLY A 66 11.24 45.27 12.55
N TYR A 67 10.20 45.18 11.73
CA TYR A 67 10.29 45.41 10.29
C TYR A 67 10.55 46.88 9.98
N GLU A 68 11.40 47.16 9.00
CA GLU A 68 11.75 48.50 8.52
C GLU A 68 11.66 48.56 6.98
N THR A 69 11.10 49.64 6.44
CA THR A 69 11.03 49.86 4.99
C THR A 69 12.44 49.85 4.38
N GLY A 70 12.69 48.87 3.51
CA GLY A 70 14.01 48.54 2.95
C GLY A 70 14.46 47.10 3.23
N ASP A 71 13.85 46.40 4.19
CA ASP A 71 14.19 44.98 4.47
C ASP A 71 13.96 44.04 3.28
N LEU A 72 13.03 44.41 2.40
CA LEU A 72 12.65 43.64 1.20
C LEU A 72 13.58 43.84 0.01
N VAL A 73 14.61 44.70 0.10
CA VAL A 73 15.52 44.96 -1.02
C VAL A 73 16.17 43.66 -1.50
N GLY A 74 15.94 43.35 -2.79
CA GLY A 74 16.42 42.13 -3.44
C GLY A 74 15.65 40.85 -3.09
N ALA A 75 14.55 40.92 -2.34
CA ALA A 75 13.69 39.77 -2.06
C ALA A 75 12.86 39.38 -3.28
N TRP A 76 12.74 38.07 -3.53
CA TRP A 76 11.88 37.51 -4.58
C TRP A 76 10.46 37.18 -4.07
N LEU A 77 10.37 36.98 -2.76
CA LEU A 77 9.17 36.59 -2.05
C LEU A 77 9.25 37.19 -0.65
N VAL A 78 8.16 37.80 -0.19
CA VAL A 78 7.96 38.15 1.21
C VAL A 78 6.72 37.44 1.74
N GLN A 79 6.76 37.13 3.03
CA GLN A 79 5.65 36.48 3.69
C GLN A 79 5.50 37.03 5.11
N THR A 80 4.35 37.60 5.40
CA THR A 80 4.09 38.29 6.66
C THR A 80 3.10 37.50 7.53
N ALA A 81 3.31 37.56 8.84
CA ALA A 81 2.56 36.82 9.85
C ALA A 81 2.71 37.50 11.22
N THR A 82 2.32 38.77 11.30
CA THR A 82 2.47 39.62 12.50
C THR A 82 1.11 40.14 13.00
N ASP A 83 0.97 41.46 13.15
CA ASP A 83 -0.29 42.16 13.36
C ASP A 83 -0.68 42.93 12.08
N SER A 84 -1.92 43.43 12.01
CA SER A 84 -2.40 44.10 10.79
C SER A 84 -1.49 45.27 10.37
N PRO A 85 -1.13 46.23 11.25
CA PRO A 85 -0.35 47.39 10.82
C PRO A 85 1.00 47.05 10.20
N VAL A 86 1.72 46.05 10.74
CA VAL A 86 2.99 45.60 10.16
C VAL A 86 2.74 44.77 8.89
N ASP A 87 1.75 43.87 8.88
CA ASP A 87 1.38 43.09 7.68
C ASP A 87 0.93 44.01 6.51
N ASP A 88 0.29 45.14 6.81
CA ASP A 88 -0.14 46.18 5.87
C ASP A 88 1.06 46.95 5.29
N GLN A 89 2.01 47.37 6.14
CA GLN A 89 3.24 48.04 5.70
C GLN A 89 4.10 47.12 4.82
N VAL A 90 4.26 45.86 5.20
CA VAL A 90 5.02 44.86 4.43
C VAL A 90 4.38 44.63 3.06
N ALA A 91 3.04 44.59 2.97
CA ALA A 91 2.35 44.45 1.69
C ALA A 91 2.54 45.67 0.78
N ALA A 92 2.47 46.88 1.31
CA ALA A 92 2.70 48.11 0.56
C ALA A 92 4.15 48.22 0.02
N ASP A 93 5.13 47.92 0.87
CA ASP A 93 6.55 47.93 0.49
C ASP A 93 6.89 46.85 -0.55
N ALA A 94 6.20 45.70 -0.48
CA ALA A 94 6.35 44.61 -1.44
C ALA A 94 5.80 44.97 -2.82
N GLU A 95 4.61 45.56 -2.88
CA GLU A 95 4.02 46.04 -4.13
C GLU A 95 4.89 47.12 -4.78
N ALA A 96 5.37 48.09 -4.00
CA ALA A 96 6.29 49.13 -4.47
C ALA A 96 7.62 48.59 -5.02
N GLN A 97 8.05 47.40 -4.59
CA GLN A 97 9.28 46.72 -5.03
C GLN A 97 9.04 45.57 -6.01
N GLN A 98 7.78 45.35 -6.45
CA GLN A 98 7.38 44.23 -7.31
C GLN A 98 7.72 42.85 -6.73
N THR A 99 7.71 42.73 -5.40
CA THR A 99 7.95 41.49 -4.64
C THR A 99 6.62 40.79 -4.34
N TRP A 100 6.54 39.48 -4.62
CA TRP A 100 5.34 38.70 -4.28
C TRP A 100 5.13 38.61 -2.76
N CYS A 101 3.96 38.99 -2.27
CA CYS A 101 3.64 39.04 -0.84
C CYS A 101 2.56 38.02 -0.44
N LEU A 102 2.92 37.12 0.47
CA LEU A 102 2.00 36.20 1.14
C LEU A 102 1.53 36.79 2.47
N LYS A 103 0.46 37.59 2.43
CA LYS A 103 -0.21 38.14 3.61
C LYS A 103 -1.04 37.09 4.35
N GLY A 104 -1.06 37.15 5.68
CA GLY A 104 -1.94 36.32 6.52
C GLY A 104 -3.29 36.99 6.76
N GLY A 105 -4.37 36.22 6.83
CA GLY A 105 -5.69 36.68 7.31
C GLY A 105 -6.50 37.59 6.37
N ASP A 106 -5.86 38.26 5.42
CA ASP A 106 -6.48 39.20 4.48
C ASP A 106 -6.20 38.77 3.02
N PRO A 107 -7.18 38.09 2.35
CA PRO A 107 -7.02 37.63 0.98
C PRO A 107 -7.13 38.73 -0.07
N GLU A 108 -7.70 39.91 0.25
CA GLU A 108 -7.98 40.96 -0.75
C GLU A 108 -6.74 41.80 -1.06
N HIS A 109 -5.84 41.95 -0.09
CA HIS A 109 -4.58 42.70 -0.23
C HIS A 109 -3.33 41.80 -0.36
N ALA A 110 -3.50 40.49 -0.53
CA ALA A 110 -2.40 39.56 -0.81
C ALA A 110 -2.13 39.46 -2.31
N THR A 111 -0.88 39.66 -2.73
CA THR A 111 -0.48 39.49 -4.14
C THR A 111 -0.13 38.04 -4.49
N ALA A 112 0.11 37.18 -3.49
CA ALA A 112 0.31 35.75 -3.66
C ALA A 112 -0.36 34.92 -2.55
N TRP A 113 -0.81 33.71 -2.89
CA TRP A 113 -1.40 32.76 -1.95
C TRP A 113 -0.63 31.45 -1.94
N ALA A 114 -0.32 30.92 -0.75
CA ALA A 114 0.17 29.55 -0.61
C ALA A 114 -0.99 28.55 -0.78
N PRO A 115 -0.91 27.60 -1.73
CA PRO A 115 -1.87 26.50 -1.82
C PRO A 115 -1.71 25.54 -0.63
N ALA A 116 -2.69 24.66 -0.41
CA ALA A 116 -2.49 23.47 0.39
C ALA A 116 -1.61 22.50 -0.41
N VAL A 117 -0.48 22.08 0.16
CA VAL A 117 0.51 21.23 -0.53
C VAL A 117 0.55 19.84 0.11
N ALA A 118 0.56 18.79 -0.71
CA ALA A 118 1.02 17.45 -0.37
C ALA A 118 2.18 17.07 -1.28
N GLN A 119 3.05 16.21 -0.79
CA GLN A 119 3.96 15.45 -1.62
C GLN A 119 3.73 13.97 -1.34
N VAL A 120 3.53 13.19 -2.40
CA VAL A 120 3.49 11.73 -2.37
C VAL A 120 4.56 11.27 -3.35
N ASP A 121 5.65 10.73 -2.79
CA ASP A 121 6.88 10.39 -3.51
C ASP A 121 7.45 11.58 -4.32
N ASP A 122 7.48 11.49 -5.65
CA ASP A 122 7.93 12.54 -6.57
C ASP A 122 6.80 13.51 -6.98
N VAL A 123 5.54 13.17 -6.69
CA VAL A 123 4.37 13.96 -7.07
C VAL A 123 4.08 15.06 -6.03
N LEU A 124 4.31 16.31 -6.43
CA LEU A 124 3.90 17.50 -5.68
C LEU A 124 2.48 17.94 -6.07
N VAL A 125 1.54 17.85 -5.14
CA VAL A 125 0.15 18.29 -5.32
C VAL A 125 -0.07 19.63 -4.63
N ALA A 126 -0.42 20.66 -5.41
CA ALA A 126 -0.78 21.98 -4.91
C ALA A 126 -2.25 22.29 -5.19
N VAL A 127 -3.06 22.45 -4.14
CA VAL A 127 -4.50 22.70 -4.25
C VAL A 127 -4.85 24.11 -3.76
N SER A 128 -5.55 24.87 -4.60
CA SER A 128 -6.22 26.11 -4.20
C SER A 128 -7.71 25.84 -3.92
N GLY A 129 -8.20 26.33 -2.79
CA GLY A 129 -9.61 26.20 -2.39
C GLY A 129 -10.50 27.36 -2.85
N GLY A 130 -10.00 28.26 -3.70
CA GLY A 130 -10.72 29.47 -4.12
C GLY A 130 -10.95 30.46 -2.98
N GLY A 131 -9.93 30.66 -2.12
CA GLY A 131 -10.00 31.47 -0.89
C GLY A 131 -10.24 30.66 0.38
N ASP A 132 -10.92 29.51 0.30
CA ASP A 132 -11.13 28.62 1.47
C ASP A 132 -9.94 27.69 1.70
N ALA A 133 -9.08 28.04 2.67
CA ALA A 133 -7.93 27.24 3.09
C ALA A 133 -8.32 25.87 3.70
N GLY A 134 -9.51 25.75 4.32
CA GLY A 134 -10.03 24.50 4.86
C GLY A 134 -10.46 23.55 3.74
N ARG A 135 -11.14 24.06 2.71
CA ARG A 135 -11.47 23.30 1.50
C ARG A 135 -10.22 22.89 0.74
N ALA A 136 -9.24 23.80 0.59
CA ALA A 136 -7.95 23.48 0.00
C ALA A 136 -7.28 22.30 0.71
N SER A 137 -7.25 22.33 2.04
CA SER A 137 -6.65 21.28 2.87
C SER A 137 -7.37 19.94 2.69
N ARG A 138 -8.70 19.89 2.81
CA ARG A 138 -9.49 18.65 2.65
C ARG A 138 -9.33 18.04 1.25
N LEU A 139 -9.29 18.86 0.20
CA LEU A 139 -9.07 18.39 -1.17
C LEU A 139 -7.63 17.86 -1.35
N ARG A 140 -6.64 18.56 -0.81
CA ARG A 140 -5.23 18.13 -0.78
C ARG A 140 -5.09 16.78 -0.06
N ASP A 141 -5.74 16.62 1.09
CA ASP A 141 -5.74 15.37 1.87
C ASP A 141 -6.37 14.22 1.08
N GLY A 142 -7.51 14.46 0.42
CA GLY A 142 -8.18 13.46 -0.43
C GLY A 142 -7.34 13.02 -1.63
N VAL A 143 -6.70 13.96 -2.34
CA VAL A 143 -5.79 13.62 -3.45
C VAL A 143 -4.55 12.88 -2.95
N ALA A 144 -3.96 13.30 -1.82
CA ALA A 144 -2.82 12.62 -1.23
C ALA A 144 -3.17 11.17 -0.82
N ALA A 145 -4.34 10.96 -0.21
CA ALA A 145 -4.82 9.62 0.14
C ALA A 145 -5.02 8.74 -1.11
N ALA A 146 -5.64 9.27 -2.17
CA ALA A 146 -5.88 8.54 -3.42
C ALA A 146 -4.58 8.20 -4.20
N LEU A 147 -3.54 9.03 -4.08
CA LEU A 147 -2.20 8.68 -4.58
C LEU A 147 -1.55 7.59 -3.70
N GLN A 148 -1.70 7.67 -2.37
CA GLN A 148 -1.14 6.67 -1.45
C GLN A 148 -1.79 5.29 -1.55
N SER A 149 -3.09 5.21 -1.83
CA SER A 149 -3.83 3.96 -2.07
C SER A 149 -3.59 3.34 -3.45
N GLY A 150 -3.16 4.16 -4.43
CA GLY A 150 -3.06 3.76 -5.83
C GLY A 150 -4.34 3.95 -6.65
N ASP A 151 -5.35 4.65 -6.11
CA ASP A 151 -6.60 4.97 -6.83
C ASP A 151 -6.39 6.03 -7.93
N LEU A 152 -5.29 6.79 -7.86
CA LEU A 152 -4.86 7.71 -8.90
C LEU A 152 -3.61 7.19 -9.62
N PRO A 153 -3.48 7.40 -10.94
CA PRO A 153 -2.37 6.87 -11.73
C PRO A 153 -1.03 7.50 -11.31
N LEU A 154 -0.09 6.66 -10.88
CA LEU A 154 1.27 7.04 -10.50
C LEU A 154 2.35 6.59 -11.49
N ARG A 155 1.98 5.89 -12.58
CA ARG A 155 2.94 5.32 -13.54
C ARG A 155 3.82 6.41 -14.18
N HIS A 156 5.09 6.41 -13.79
CA HIS A 156 6.12 7.28 -14.32
C HIS A 156 6.45 6.85 -15.77
N ARG A 157 6.06 7.67 -16.77
CA ARG A 157 6.15 7.29 -18.19
C ARG A 157 7.58 7.20 -18.77
N THR A 158 8.60 7.66 -18.05
CA THR A 158 9.99 7.40 -18.45
C THR A 158 10.53 6.21 -17.67
N HIS A 159 10.92 5.17 -18.40
CA HIS A 159 11.53 3.94 -17.90
C HIS A 159 12.57 4.18 -16.81
N HIS A 160 12.54 3.39 -15.74
CA HIS A 160 13.65 3.34 -14.81
C HIS A 160 14.86 2.72 -15.53
N PRO A 161 16.05 3.34 -15.49
CA PRO A 161 17.21 2.89 -16.29
C PRO A 161 17.64 1.42 -16.06
N GLU A 162 17.27 0.84 -14.91
CA GLU A 162 17.70 -0.49 -14.46
C GLU A 162 16.54 -1.50 -14.41
N GLY A 163 15.28 -1.07 -14.59
CA GLY A 163 14.08 -1.88 -14.36
C GLY A 163 13.93 -2.37 -12.91
N ARG A 164 12.80 -3.03 -12.59
CA ARG A 164 12.62 -3.72 -11.29
C ARG A 164 11.48 -4.73 -11.33
N VAL A 165 11.49 -5.67 -10.38
CA VAL A 165 10.41 -6.65 -10.15
C VAL A 165 9.76 -6.40 -8.79
N ALA A 166 8.43 -6.48 -8.73
CA ALA A 166 7.69 -6.57 -7.47
C ALA A 166 6.92 -7.90 -7.41
N LEU A 167 7.19 -8.73 -6.41
CA LEU A 167 6.39 -9.91 -6.10
C LEU A 167 5.25 -9.49 -5.16
N VAL A 168 4.01 -9.46 -5.66
CA VAL A 168 2.86 -8.91 -4.93
C VAL A 168 1.88 -10.02 -4.56
N GLY A 169 1.62 -10.15 -3.25
CA GLY A 169 0.56 -11.00 -2.73
C GLY A 169 -0.83 -10.40 -3.00
N GLY A 170 -1.61 -11.08 -3.84
CA GLY A 170 -2.93 -10.67 -4.27
C GLY A 170 -4.07 -10.92 -3.28
N GLY A 171 -3.83 -11.65 -2.20
CA GLY A 171 -4.90 -12.10 -1.32
C GLY A 171 -5.65 -13.34 -1.87
N PRO A 172 -6.68 -13.82 -1.16
CA PRO A 172 -7.32 -15.11 -1.45
C PRO A 172 -8.26 -15.11 -2.66
N GLY A 173 -8.67 -13.94 -3.17
CA GLY A 173 -9.54 -13.80 -4.34
C GLY A 173 -10.20 -12.43 -4.45
N ASP A 174 -10.71 -11.89 -3.35
CA ASP A 174 -11.29 -10.54 -3.29
C ASP A 174 -10.22 -9.45 -3.44
N SER A 175 -10.41 -8.55 -4.40
CA SER A 175 -9.53 -7.40 -4.61
C SER A 175 -9.57 -6.39 -3.45
N GLY A 176 -10.59 -6.43 -2.60
CA GLY A 176 -10.65 -5.69 -1.33
C GLY A 176 -9.62 -6.15 -0.29
N LEU A 177 -9.03 -7.35 -0.44
CA LEU A 177 -7.96 -7.88 0.41
C LEU A 177 -6.55 -7.67 -0.15
N LEU A 178 -6.42 -7.02 -1.31
CA LEU A 178 -5.14 -6.58 -1.83
C LEU A 178 -4.60 -5.41 -0.98
N THR A 179 -3.33 -5.47 -0.59
CA THR A 179 -2.71 -4.43 0.24
C THR A 179 -2.58 -3.11 -0.53
N ALA A 180 -2.61 -1.97 0.17
CA ALA A 180 -2.44 -0.64 -0.44
C ALA A 180 -1.11 -0.54 -1.22
N ARG A 181 -0.02 -1.15 -0.72
CA ARG A 181 1.26 -1.23 -1.45
C ARG A 181 1.14 -2.07 -2.72
N GLY A 182 0.41 -3.19 -2.67
CA GLY A 182 0.14 -4.02 -3.85
C GLY A 182 -0.68 -3.29 -4.92
N ARG A 183 -1.75 -2.59 -4.52
CA ARG A 183 -2.57 -1.72 -5.41
C ARG A 183 -1.71 -0.67 -6.10
N ARG A 184 -0.93 0.07 -5.32
CA ARG A 184 -0.06 1.10 -5.85
C ARG A 184 1.01 0.56 -6.83
N LEU A 185 1.65 -0.57 -6.55
CA LEU A 185 2.64 -1.16 -7.47
C LEU A 185 2.00 -1.66 -8.77
N LEU A 186 0.75 -2.16 -8.74
CA LEU A 186 -0.02 -2.47 -9.94
C LEU A 186 -0.34 -1.19 -10.75
N ALA A 187 -0.68 -0.09 -10.09
CA ALA A 187 -0.90 1.21 -10.75
C ALA A 187 0.40 1.82 -11.35
N GLU A 188 1.58 1.41 -10.88
CA GLU A 188 2.89 1.76 -11.43
C GLU A 188 3.40 0.79 -12.51
N ALA A 189 2.73 -0.35 -12.72
CA ALA A 189 3.25 -1.44 -13.54
C ALA A 189 3.32 -1.12 -15.04
N ASP A 190 4.41 -1.56 -15.69
CA ASP A 190 4.48 -1.68 -17.14
C ASP A 190 3.99 -3.05 -17.62
N VAL A 191 4.31 -4.10 -16.84
CA VAL A 191 3.99 -5.50 -17.12
C VAL A 191 3.45 -6.17 -15.85
N VAL A 192 2.35 -6.90 -15.94
CA VAL A 192 1.77 -7.67 -14.84
C VAL A 192 1.76 -9.15 -15.21
N VAL A 193 2.54 -9.95 -14.49
CA VAL A 193 2.65 -11.40 -14.66
C VAL A 193 1.77 -12.11 -13.63
N VAL A 194 0.72 -12.79 -14.11
CA VAL A 194 -0.32 -13.43 -13.28
C VAL A 194 -0.31 -14.94 -13.44
N ASP A 195 -0.86 -15.63 -12.44
CA ASP A 195 -1.25 -17.03 -12.55
C ASP A 195 -2.73 -17.20 -12.20
N ARG A 196 -3.25 -18.43 -12.39
CA ARG A 196 -4.66 -18.79 -12.19
C ARG A 196 -5.20 -18.51 -10.76
N LEU A 197 -4.35 -18.30 -9.76
CA LEU A 197 -4.77 -18.02 -8.38
C LEU A 197 -4.70 -16.52 -8.03
N ALA A 198 -4.17 -15.66 -8.91
CA ALA A 198 -4.19 -14.22 -8.72
C ALA A 198 -5.64 -13.67 -8.73
N PRO A 199 -5.93 -12.56 -8.03
CA PRO A 199 -7.24 -11.91 -8.03
C PRO A 199 -7.52 -11.23 -9.38
N LEU A 200 -7.95 -11.99 -10.39
CA LEU A 200 -8.06 -11.52 -11.78
C LEU A 200 -8.99 -10.31 -11.97
N THR A 201 -9.88 -10.03 -11.02
CA THR A 201 -10.73 -8.83 -11.02
C THR A 201 -9.92 -7.53 -11.00
N VAL A 202 -8.77 -7.49 -10.33
CA VAL A 202 -7.90 -6.29 -10.30
C VAL A 202 -7.29 -5.97 -11.66
N LEU A 203 -7.24 -6.94 -12.58
CA LEU A 203 -6.70 -6.72 -13.93
C LEU A 203 -7.61 -5.83 -14.78
N ALA A 204 -8.90 -5.73 -14.44
CA ALA A 204 -9.82 -4.79 -15.07
C ALA A 204 -9.63 -3.34 -14.57
N GLU A 205 -8.89 -3.13 -13.49
CA GLU A 205 -8.53 -1.81 -12.95
C GLU A 205 -7.23 -1.26 -13.57
N LEU A 206 -6.48 -2.08 -14.32
CA LEU A 206 -5.20 -1.71 -14.94
C LEU A 206 -5.40 -0.75 -16.14
N SER A 207 -4.39 0.08 -16.38
CA SER A 207 -4.36 0.93 -17.58
C SER A 207 -4.24 0.07 -18.87
N PRO A 208 -4.90 0.45 -19.99
CA PRO A 208 -4.78 -0.25 -21.26
C PRO A 208 -3.35 -0.37 -21.81
N ASP A 209 -2.44 0.51 -21.37
CA ASP A 209 -1.02 0.50 -21.74
C ASP A 209 -0.18 -0.51 -20.90
N VAL A 210 -0.80 -1.39 -20.11
CA VAL A 210 -0.13 -2.41 -19.28
C VAL A 210 -0.17 -3.78 -19.96
N GLU A 211 0.99 -4.39 -20.14
CA GLU A 211 1.09 -5.75 -20.69
C GLU A 211 0.72 -6.78 -19.62
N VAL A 212 -0.29 -7.63 -19.87
CA VAL A 212 -0.69 -8.68 -18.92
C VAL A 212 -0.29 -10.06 -19.46
N ILE A 213 0.55 -10.76 -18.69
CA ILE A 213 1.11 -12.06 -19.06
C ILE A 213 0.59 -13.13 -18.11
N ASP A 214 -0.22 -14.05 -18.63
CA ASP A 214 -0.78 -15.17 -17.88
C ASP A 214 0.13 -16.40 -18.01
N VAL A 215 0.81 -16.75 -16.92
CA VAL A 215 1.64 -17.96 -16.79
C VAL A 215 0.88 -19.13 -16.14
N GLY A 216 -0.44 -19.00 -16.00
CA GLY A 216 -1.32 -20.02 -15.45
C GLY A 216 -1.62 -21.20 -16.40
N LYS A 217 -2.11 -22.30 -15.83
CA LYS A 217 -2.65 -23.43 -16.59
C LYS A 217 -3.98 -23.04 -17.26
N ARG A 218 -3.98 -22.89 -18.58
CA ARG A 218 -5.21 -22.88 -19.41
C ARG A 218 -5.53 -24.30 -19.90
N PRO A 219 -6.78 -24.62 -20.28
CA PRO A 219 -7.15 -25.96 -20.77
C PRO A 219 -6.28 -26.47 -21.93
N ASP A 220 -5.85 -25.55 -22.81
CA ASP A 220 -5.10 -25.85 -24.03
C ASP A 220 -3.62 -25.44 -23.94
N HIS A 221 -3.08 -25.14 -22.75
CA HIS A 221 -1.65 -24.81 -22.57
C HIS A 221 -1.03 -25.71 -21.49
N HIS A 222 0.10 -26.33 -21.84
CA HIS A 222 0.95 -27.02 -20.88
C HIS A 222 1.42 -26.06 -19.78
N PRO A 223 1.62 -26.53 -18.54
CA PRO A 223 2.12 -25.68 -17.47
C PRO A 223 3.48 -25.09 -17.83
N VAL A 224 3.58 -23.76 -17.82
CA VAL A 224 4.84 -23.03 -17.93
C VAL A 224 5.76 -23.50 -16.77
N PRO A 225 6.95 -24.06 -17.07
CA PRO A 225 7.97 -24.38 -16.06
C PRO A 225 8.34 -23.15 -15.24
N GLN A 226 8.78 -23.36 -13.99
CA GLN A 226 9.14 -22.23 -13.11
C GLN A 226 10.27 -21.39 -13.70
N ASP A 227 11.23 -22.03 -14.36
CA ASP A 227 12.37 -21.36 -14.98
C ASP A 227 11.92 -20.43 -16.12
N GLU A 228 10.91 -20.81 -16.90
CA GLU A 228 10.31 -19.93 -17.91
C GLU A 228 9.57 -18.75 -17.27
N ILE A 229 8.88 -18.94 -16.13
CA ILE A 229 8.27 -17.83 -15.36
C ILE A 229 9.36 -16.87 -14.87
N ASN A 230 10.47 -17.41 -14.36
CA ASN A 230 11.62 -16.64 -13.88
C ASN A 230 12.25 -15.85 -15.06
N GLU A 231 12.43 -16.47 -16.22
CA GLU A 231 12.92 -15.83 -17.44
C GLU A 231 12.00 -14.71 -17.94
N VAL A 232 10.67 -14.86 -17.84
CA VAL A 232 9.71 -13.78 -18.16
C VAL A 232 10.00 -12.56 -17.28
N LEU A 233 10.06 -12.73 -15.96
CA LEU A 233 10.33 -11.63 -15.02
C LEU A 233 11.68 -10.96 -15.32
N VAL A 234 12.73 -11.76 -15.52
CA VAL A 234 14.09 -11.27 -15.81
C VAL A 234 14.15 -10.50 -17.13
N ARG A 235 13.49 -11.00 -18.19
CA ARG A 235 13.51 -10.41 -19.53
C ARG A 235 12.82 -9.05 -19.59
N HIS A 236 11.65 -8.91 -18.97
CA HIS A 236 10.95 -7.62 -18.95
C HIS A 236 11.66 -6.59 -18.07
N ALA A 237 12.16 -6.97 -16.89
CA ALA A 237 12.93 -6.04 -16.06
C ALA A 237 14.21 -5.56 -16.75
N LYS A 238 14.94 -6.44 -17.47
CA LYS A 238 16.10 -6.05 -18.30
C LYS A 238 15.77 -5.11 -19.47
N ALA A 239 14.49 -4.98 -19.84
CA ALA A 239 14.03 -3.97 -20.79
C ALA A 239 13.72 -2.60 -20.13
N GLY A 240 14.07 -2.40 -18.86
CA GLY A 240 13.80 -1.17 -18.11
C GLY A 240 12.35 -1.03 -17.62
N GLN A 241 11.59 -2.14 -17.62
CA GLN A 241 10.18 -2.15 -17.24
C GLN A 241 9.99 -2.36 -15.73
N MET A 242 8.93 -1.78 -15.18
CA MET A 242 8.36 -2.11 -13.88
C MET A 242 7.48 -3.36 -14.00
N VAL A 243 7.97 -4.50 -13.50
CA VAL A 243 7.27 -5.79 -13.60
C VAL A 243 6.61 -6.15 -12.27
N VAL A 244 5.30 -6.38 -12.27
CA VAL A 244 4.58 -6.92 -11.10
C VAL A 244 4.26 -8.39 -11.31
N ARG A 245 4.84 -9.28 -10.51
CA ARG A 245 4.40 -10.67 -10.40
C ARG A 245 3.28 -10.74 -9.36
N LEU A 246 2.04 -10.71 -9.82
CA LEU A 246 0.85 -10.80 -8.95
C LEU A 246 0.52 -12.28 -8.70
N LYS A 247 0.50 -12.68 -7.43
CA LYS A 247 0.39 -14.08 -6.99
C LYS A 247 -0.84 -14.26 -6.10
N GLY A 248 -1.52 -15.40 -6.19
CA GLY A 248 -2.61 -15.72 -5.26
C GLY A 248 -2.12 -15.86 -3.82
N GLY A 249 -2.87 -15.32 -2.86
CA GLY A 249 -2.53 -15.34 -1.44
C GLY A 249 -1.33 -14.46 -1.10
N ASP A 250 -0.26 -15.09 -0.61
CA ASP A 250 1.00 -14.45 -0.22
C ASP A 250 2.17 -15.04 -1.05
N PRO A 251 3.19 -14.26 -1.47
CA PRO A 251 4.28 -14.76 -2.30
C PRO A 251 5.10 -15.90 -1.68
N TYR A 252 5.21 -15.94 -0.35
CA TYR A 252 6.09 -16.85 0.39
C TYR A 252 5.35 -17.99 1.11
N VAL A 253 4.02 -17.90 1.30
CA VAL A 253 3.23 -19.04 1.83
C VAL A 253 2.89 -20.01 0.70
N LEU A 254 3.78 -20.97 0.43
CA LEU A 254 3.69 -21.98 -0.64
C LEU A 254 3.52 -21.40 -2.06
N GLY A 255 3.80 -20.10 -2.25
CA GLY A 255 3.66 -19.39 -3.52
C GLY A 255 4.88 -19.45 -4.45
N ARG A 256 6.01 -20.04 -4.03
CA ARG A 256 7.30 -20.08 -4.77
C ARG A 256 7.97 -18.71 -5.05
N GLY A 257 7.51 -17.63 -4.43
CA GLY A 257 8.10 -16.30 -4.60
C GLY A 257 9.58 -16.22 -4.20
N GLY A 258 10.05 -17.12 -3.33
CA GLY A 258 11.48 -17.21 -2.98
C GLY A 258 12.36 -17.61 -4.18
N GLU A 259 11.88 -18.53 -5.02
CA GLU A 259 12.57 -18.97 -6.24
C GLU A 259 12.59 -17.84 -7.29
N GLU A 260 11.43 -17.21 -7.51
CA GLU A 260 11.27 -16.07 -8.42
C GLU A 260 12.20 -14.90 -8.03
N ARG A 261 12.31 -14.58 -6.72
CA ARG A 261 13.24 -13.55 -6.21
C ARG A 261 14.69 -13.91 -6.48
N ILE A 262 15.11 -15.14 -6.13
CA ILE A 262 16.50 -15.59 -6.29
C ILE A 262 16.94 -15.51 -7.76
N ALA A 263 16.07 -15.90 -8.70
CA ALA A 263 16.37 -15.82 -10.12
C ALA A 263 16.54 -14.37 -10.62
N CYS A 264 15.71 -13.44 -10.13
CA CYS A 264 15.83 -12.02 -10.47
C CYS A 264 17.10 -11.38 -9.87
N GLU A 265 17.41 -11.67 -8.60
CA GLU A 265 18.62 -11.18 -7.92
C GLU A 265 19.89 -11.72 -8.58
N ALA A 266 19.93 -13.01 -8.96
CA ALA A 266 21.03 -13.60 -9.71
C ALA A 266 21.24 -12.96 -11.10
N ALA A 267 20.19 -12.36 -11.67
CA ALA A 267 20.24 -11.61 -12.91
C ALA A 267 20.53 -10.09 -12.73
N GLY A 268 20.78 -9.64 -11.50
CA GLY A 268 21.11 -8.25 -11.16
C GLY A 268 19.91 -7.31 -11.04
N ILE A 269 18.69 -7.83 -10.93
CA ILE A 269 17.45 -7.05 -10.93
C ILE A 269 17.01 -6.72 -9.49
N PRO A 270 16.69 -5.46 -9.16
CA PRO A 270 16.07 -5.11 -7.88
C PRO A 270 14.69 -5.78 -7.72
N VAL A 271 14.47 -6.44 -6.57
CA VAL A 271 13.19 -7.07 -6.24
C VAL A 271 12.60 -6.49 -4.96
N GLU A 272 11.35 -6.04 -5.03
CA GLU A 272 10.50 -5.80 -3.85
C GLU A 272 9.56 -7.00 -3.64
N VAL A 273 9.33 -7.40 -2.39
CA VAL A 273 8.34 -8.43 -2.05
C VAL A 273 7.29 -7.81 -1.13
N VAL A 274 6.05 -7.77 -1.60
CA VAL A 274 4.91 -7.22 -0.87
C VAL A 274 4.03 -8.37 -0.38
N PRO A 275 3.88 -8.53 0.95
CA PRO A 275 3.08 -9.61 1.50
C PRO A 275 1.61 -9.45 1.13
N GLY A 276 0.92 -10.58 1.07
CA GLY A 276 -0.51 -10.65 0.80
C GLY A 276 -1.28 -11.30 1.93
N VAL A 277 -2.60 -11.14 1.91
CA VAL A 277 -3.49 -11.84 2.85
C VAL A 277 -3.52 -13.33 2.48
N THR A 278 -2.73 -14.15 3.17
CA THR A 278 -2.62 -15.58 2.83
C THR A 278 -3.97 -16.31 2.96
N SER A 279 -4.24 -17.21 2.02
CA SER A 279 -5.43 -18.07 2.03
C SER A 279 -5.48 -18.99 3.25
N ALA A 280 -4.32 -19.37 3.80
CA ALA A 280 -4.22 -20.24 4.97
C ALA A 280 -4.87 -19.67 6.25
N ILE A 281 -5.03 -18.34 6.34
CA ILE A 281 -5.65 -17.67 7.49
C ILE A 281 -6.99 -17.05 7.09
N SER A 282 -7.04 -16.40 5.93
CA SER A 282 -8.21 -15.64 5.51
C SER A 282 -9.37 -16.50 5.02
N VAL A 283 -9.12 -17.60 4.28
CA VAL A 283 -10.20 -18.45 3.77
C VAL A 283 -10.94 -19.18 4.91
N PRO A 284 -10.28 -19.70 5.97
CA PRO A 284 -10.95 -20.13 7.19
C PRO A 284 -11.80 -19.03 7.83
N ALA A 285 -11.25 -17.81 7.97
CA ALA A 285 -11.96 -16.68 8.57
C ALA A 285 -13.24 -16.29 7.80
N ALA A 286 -13.25 -16.47 6.47
CA ALA A 286 -14.44 -16.24 5.63
C ALA A 286 -15.61 -17.21 5.91
N ALA A 287 -15.34 -18.33 6.59
CA ALA A 287 -16.34 -19.29 7.08
C ALA A 287 -16.58 -19.19 8.60
N GLY A 288 -16.06 -18.14 9.25
CA GLY A 288 -16.13 -17.96 10.70
C GLY A 288 -15.12 -18.78 11.50
N ILE A 289 -14.17 -19.48 10.85
CA ILE A 289 -13.21 -20.39 11.51
C ILE A 289 -11.91 -19.63 11.81
N PRO A 290 -11.60 -19.31 13.08
CA PRO A 290 -10.30 -18.75 13.44
C PRO A 290 -9.23 -19.85 13.41
N VAL A 291 -8.00 -19.56 12.98
CA VAL A 291 -6.91 -20.57 13.00
C VAL A 291 -6.38 -20.87 14.41
N THR A 292 -6.62 -19.99 15.37
CA THR A 292 -6.29 -20.17 16.80
C THR A 292 -7.44 -19.63 17.66
N HIS A 293 -7.72 -20.28 18.79
CA HIS A 293 -8.73 -19.81 19.73
C HIS A 293 -8.42 -20.28 21.15
N ARG A 294 -8.57 -19.40 22.15
CA ARG A 294 -8.28 -19.74 23.55
C ARG A 294 -9.13 -20.94 24.00
N GLY A 295 -8.46 -21.98 24.47
CA GLY A 295 -9.11 -23.21 24.94
C GLY A 295 -9.48 -24.21 23.83
N LEU A 296 -9.21 -23.91 22.54
CA LEU A 296 -9.38 -24.85 21.42
C LEU A 296 -8.07 -25.07 20.66
N ALA A 297 -7.32 -24.01 20.33
CA ALA A 297 -6.02 -24.13 19.67
C ALA A 297 -5.06 -23.01 20.07
N THR A 298 -3.85 -23.37 20.50
CA THR A 298 -2.77 -22.44 20.88
C THR A 298 -1.75 -22.23 19.77
N GLY A 299 -1.64 -23.18 18.84
CA GLY A 299 -0.82 -23.13 17.63
C GLY A 299 -1.57 -23.57 16.38
N PHE A 300 -0.96 -23.36 15.21
CA PHE A 300 -1.42 -23.93 13.96
C PHE A 300 -0.25 -24.22 13.01
N SER A 301 -0.46 -25.14 12.06
CA SER A 301 0.50 -25.49 11.01
C SER A 301 -0.13 -25.28 9.63
N VAL A 302 0.60 -24.65 8.72
CA VAL A 302 0.23 -24.54 7.29
C VAL A 302 1.10 -25.51 6.50
N VAL A 303 0.49 -26.45 5.79
CA VAL A 303 1.21 -27.51 5.07
C VAL A 303 0.65 -27.72 3.66
N THR A 304 1.48 -28.26 2.77
CA THR A 304 1.04 -28.75 1.46
C THR A 304 0.66 -30.22 1.55
N ALA A 305 -0.48 -30.59 0.97
CA ALA A 305 -0.89 -32.00 0.85
C ALA A 305 -0.08 -32.79 -0.21
N HIS A 306 1.11 -32.32 -0.58
CA HIS A 306 2.04 -32.99 -1.51
C HIS A 306 3.30 -33.53 -0.79
N GLU A 307 3.49 -33.20 0.49
CA GLU A 307 4.60 -33.68 1.32
C GLU A 307 4.10 -34.70 2.36
N SER A 308 5.03 -35.34 3.07
CA SER A 308 4.72 -36.29 4.17
C SER A 308 4.12 -35.56 5.36
N LEU A 309 3.04 -36.10 5.94
CA LEU A 309 2.28 -35.46 7.01
C LEU A 309 2.46 -36.12 8.39
N ARG A 310 3.39 -37.07 8.48
CA ARG A 310 3.61 -37.94 9.65
C ARG A 310 4.09 -37.25 10.93
N ASP A 311 4.82 -36.15 10.79
CA ASP A 311 5.48 -35.47 11.92
C ASP A 311 4.69 -34.24 12.42
N LEU A 312 3.39 -34.17 12.11
CA LEU A 312 2.53 -33.05 12.51
C LEU A 312 2.01 -33.20 13.95
N PRO A 313 1.73 -32.08 14.66
CA PRO A 313 1.22 -32.16 16.02
C PRO A 313 -0.15 -32.83 16.08
N THR A 314 -0.24 -33.97 16.78
CA THR A 314 -1.48 -34.74 17.00
C THR A 314 -2.32 -34.25 18.18
N GLY A 315 -1.84 -33.26 18.92
CA GLY A 315 -2.56 -32.66 20.05
C GLY A 315 -3.83 -31.92 19.59
N GLY A 316 -4.93 -32.10 20.33
CA GLY A 316 -6.20 -31.41 20.04
C GLY A 316 -6.15 -29.90 20.20
N ASP A 317 -5.11 -29.36 20.85
CA ASP A 317 -4.87 -27.93 21.03
C ASP A 317 -4.11 -27.24 19.87
N HIS A 318 -4.14 -27.85 18.68
CA HIS A 318 -3.43 -27.38 17.49
C HIS A 318 -4.28 -27.50 16.22
N THR A 319 -4.27 -26.46 15.37
CA THR A 319 -5.02 -26.44 14.10
C THR A 319 -4.12 -26.83 12.93
N LEU A 320 -4.57 -27.75 12.06
CA LEU A 320 -3.93 -28.00 10.77
C LEU A 320 -4.65 -27.27 9.65
N VAL A 321 -3.90 -26.56 8.81
CA VAL A 321 -4.39 -25.93 7.58
C VAL A 321 -3.68 -26.55 6.38
N LEU A 322 -4.42 -27.29 5.57
CA LEU A 322 -3.89 -27.98 4.39
C LEU A 322 -4.19 -27.16 3.14
N LEU A 323 -3.14 -26.78 2.41
CA LEU A 323 -3.22 -26.15 1.10
C LEU A 323 -3.00 -27.17 -0.02
N MET A 324 -3.63 -26.90 -1.17
CA MET A 324 -3.52 -27.71 -2.40
C MET A 324 -4.02 -29.17 -2.27
N GLY A 325 -4.83 -29.49 -1.26
CA GLY A 325 -5.19 -30.87 -0.91
C GLY A 325 -6.40 -31.51 -1.61
N VAL A 326 -7.25 -30.75 -2.31
CA VAL A 326 -8.57 -31.26 -2.80
C VAL A 326 -8.49 -32.61 -3.52
N LYS A 327 -7.53 -32.79 -4.44
CA LYS A 327 -7.38 -34.04 -5.21
C LYS A 327 -6.86 -35.23 -4.39
N ARG A 328 -6.14 -34.97 -3.29
CA ARG A 328 -5.53 -35.98 -2.42
C ARG A 328 -6.20 -36.04 -1.05
N LEU A 329 -7.38 -35.44 -0.89
CA LEU A 329 -8.00 -35.25 0.42
C LEU A 329 -8.21 -36.58 1.15
N ALA A 330 -8.73 -37.60 0.47
CA ALA A 330 -8.93 -38.94 1.04
C ALA A 330 -7.62 -39.63 1.46
N GLU A 331 -6.57 -39.53 0.64
CA GLU A 331 -5.22 -40.04 0.99
C GLU A 331 -4.67 -39.31 2.23
N THR A 332 -4.82 -37.99 2.23
CA THR A 332 -4.31 -37.09 3.27
C THR A 332 -4.98 -37.32 4.61
N THR A 333 -6.31 -37.45 4.64
CA THR A 333 -7.04 -37.73 5.89
C THR A 333 -6.74 -39.13 6.42
N ALA A 334 -6.57 -40.12 5.53
CA ALA A 334 -6.16 -41.47 5.93
C ALA A 334 -4.72 -41.51 6.46
N GLU A 335 -3.79 -40.73 5.90
CA GLU A 335 -2.42 -40.59 6.40
C GLU A 335 -2.40 -39.97 7.81
N LEU A 336 -3.15 -38.88 8.03
CA LEU A 336 -3.27 -38.24 9.34
C LEU A 336 -3.86 -39.18 10.40
N VAL A 337 -4.95 -39.90 10.10
CA VAL A 337 -5.50 -40.91 11.02
C VAL A 337 -4.48 -42.02 11.30
N SER A 338 -3.74 -42.47 10.29
CA SER A 338 -2.67 -43.47 10.46
C SER A 338 -1.48 -42.96 11.28
N ALA A 339 -1.24 -41.65 11.30
CA ALA A 339 -0.24 -40.98 12.14
C ALA A 339 -0.72 -40.73 13.58
N GLY A 340 -1.97 -41.06 13.91
CA GLY A 340 -2.52 -40.97 15.27
C GLY A 340 -3.40 -39.75 15.53
N HIS A 341 -3.83 -39.01 14.50
CA HIS A 341 -4.90 -38.02 14.66
C HIS A 341 -6.26 -38.70 14.87
N ASP A 342 -7.11 -38.12 15.72
CA ASP A 342 -8.45 -38.66 16.00
C ASP A 342 -9.38 -38.49 14.77
N PRO A 343 -9.98 -39.56 14.22
CA PRO A 343 -10.94 -39.45 13.12
C PRO A 343 -12.19 -38.62 13.47
N ALA A 344 -12.50 -38.41 14.76
CA ALA A 344 -13.58 -37.54 15.22
C ALA A 344 -13.22 -36.04 15.21
N THR A 345 -11.95 -35.64 15.07
CA THR A 345 -11.54 -34.24 15.07
C THR A 345 -12.33 -33.42 14.03
N PRO A 346 -12.94 -32.28 14.41
CA PRO A 346 -13.67 -31.40 13.50
C PRO A 346 -12.85 -30.98 12.28
N ALA A 347 -13.48 -30.97 11.10
CA ALA A 347 -12.83 -30.62 9.84
C ALA A 347 -13.75 -29.83 8.89
N ALA A 348 -13.15 -28.91 8.14
CA ALA A 348 -13.83 -28.08 7.16
C ALA A 348 -13.03 -27.99 5.86
N VAL A 349 -13.72 -27.87 4.73
CA VAL A 349 -13.13 -27.43 3.45
C VAL A 349 -13.90 -26.23 2.93
N VAL A 350 -13.19 -25.12 2.75
CA VAL A 350 -13.74 -23.87 2.21
C VAL A 350 -13.14 -23.65 0.82
N GLU A 351 -13.99 -23.72 -0.21
CA GLU A 351 -13.59 -23.49 -1.60
C GLU A 351 -13.96 -22.09 -2.08
N ARG A 352 -13.14 -21.51 -2.96
CA ARG A 352 -13.30 -20.16 -3.53
C ARG A 352 -13.61 -19.09 -2.46
N GLY A 353 -12.90 -19.16 -1.34
CA GLY A 353 -13.10 -18.25 -0.20
C GLY A 353 -12.94 -16.78 -0.59
N TRP A 354 -13.73 -15.90 0.05
CA TRP A 354 -13.89 -14.48 -0.28
C TRP A 354 -14.47 -14.16 -1.68
N THR A 355 -14.97 -15.16 -2.42
CA THR A 355 -15.72 -14.91 -3.67
C THR A 355 -17.22 -15.09 -3.45
N ALA A 356 -18.03 -14.56 -4.37
CA ALA A 356 -19.48 -14.82 -4.41
C ALA A 356 -19.83 -16.31 -4.61
N GLU A 357 -18.87 -17.14 -5.00
CA GLU A 357 -19.04 -18.59 -5.22
C GLU A 357 -18.49 -19.44 -4.06
N GLN A 358 -18.15 -18.81 -2.91
CA GLN A 358 -17.65 -19.51 -1.73
C GLN A 358 -18.61 -20.62 -1.28
N ARG A 359 -18.08 -21.81 -0.98
CA ARG A 359 -18.82 -22.88 -0.31
C ARG A 359 -17.99 -23.49 0.81
N THR A 360 -18.65 -23.84 1.91
CA THR A 360 -18.06 -24.51 3.07
C THR A 360 -18.66 -25.90 3.21
N THR A 361 -17.80 -26.93 3.24
CA THR A 361 -18.18 -28.31 3.58
C THR A 361 -17.65 -28.62 4.97
N LEU A 362 -18.53 -29.02 5.90
CA LEU A 362 -18.17 -29.36 7.28
C LEU A 362 -18.25 -30.87 7.51
N GLY A 363 -17.42 -31.41 8.41
CA GLY A 363 -17.37 -32.81 8.78
C GLY A 363 -16.38 -33.08 9.93
N THR A 364 -15.88 -34.30 9.98
CA THR A 364 -14.77 -34.72 10.84
C THR A 364 -13.61 -35.21 9.98
N LEU A 365 -12.41 -35.39 10.55
CA LEU A 365 -11.24 -35.91 9.85
C LEU A 365 -11.55 -37.23 9.10
N GLY A 366 -12.31 -38.13 9.72
CA GLY A 366 -12.72 -39.40 9.12
C GLY A 366 -13.79 -39.30 8.03
N THR A 367 -14.55 -38.20 7.93
CA THR A 367 -15.73 -38.08 7.04
C THR A 367 -15.61 -36.98 5.98
N ILE A 368 -14.71 -36.02 6.15
CA ILE A 368 -14.63 -34.81 5.31
C ILE A 368 -14.33 -35.11 3.84
N ALA A 369 -13.53 -36.14 3.56
CA ALA A 369 -13.18 -36.54 2.19
C ALA A 369 -14.41 -37.03 1.40
N GLU A 370 -15.24 -37.90 1.98
CA GLU A 370 -16.47 -38.39 1.37
C GLU A 370 -17.50 -37.27 1.19
N ARG A 371 -17.64 -36.40 2.20
CA ARG A 371 -18.52 -35.22 2.13
C ARG A 371 -18.11 -34.27 1.01
N CYS A 372 -16.81 -34.01 0.84
CA CYS A 372 -16.32 -33.16 -0.26
C CYS A 372 -16.52 -33.79 -1.64
N ALA A 373 -16.39 -35.12 -1.76
CA ALA A 373 -16.69 -35.84 -2.99
C ALA A 373 -18.19 -35.76 -3.35
N ALA A 374 -19.08 -35.98 -2.38
CA ALA A 374 -20.53 -35.88 -2.57
C ALA A 374 -21.00 -34.45 -2.89
N ALA A 375 -20.37 -33.43 -2.31
CA ALA A 375 -20.65 -32.02 -2.60
C ALA A 375 -20.01 -31.49 -3.89
N GLY A 376 -19.13 -32.27 -4.54
CA GLY A 376 -18.40 -31.86 -5.73
C GLY A 376 -17.49 -30.65 -5.49
N VAL A 377 -16.68 -30.69 -4.43
CA VAL A 377 -15.75 -29.61 -4.05
C VAL A 377 -14.62 -29.47 -5.08
N GLY A 378 -14.40 -28.25 -5.56
CA GLY A 378 -13.38 -27.91 -6.54
C GLY A 378 -12.15 -27.21 -5.96
N SER A 379 -11.15 -26.95 -6.80
CA SER A 379 -9.99 -26.11 -6.47
C SER A 379 -10.14 -24.69 -7.06
N PRO A 380 -9.75 -23.62 -6.36
CA PRO A 380 -9.01 -23.60 -5.09
C PRO A 380 -9.89 -23.81 -3.86
N ALA A 381 -9.35 -24.54 -2.88
CA ALA A 381 -9.95 -24.69 -1.55
C ALA A 381 -8.86 -24.85 -0.47
N VAL A 382 -9.24 -24.52 0.76
CA VAL A 382 -8.42 -24.67 1.97
C VAL A 382 -9.11 -25.66 2.90
N THR A 383 -8.38 -26.66 3.40
CA THR A 383 -8.88 -27.60 4.41
C THR A 383 -8.37 -27.17 5.78
N VAL A 384 -9.25 -27.20 6.79
CA VAL A 384 -8.93 -26.90 8.20
C VAL A 384 -9.34 -28.11 9.03
N ILE A 385 -8.47 -28.54 9.94
CA ILE A 385 -8.71 -29.66 10.87
C ILE A 385 -8.33 -29.19 12.27
N GLY A 386 -9.20 -29.41 13.26
CA GLY A 386 -9.03 -29.00 14.65
C GLY A 386 -10.28 -28.38 15.24
N ASP A 387 -10.38 -28.35 16.58
CA ASP A 387 -11.60 -27.98 17.31
C ASP A 387 -12.09 -26.55 17.01
N VAL A 388 -11.23 -25.67 16.49
CA VAL A 388 -11.62 -24.34 16.00
C VAL A 388 -12.71 -24.37 14.91
N VAL A 389 -12.84 -25.48 14.17
CA VAL A 389 -13.91 -25.66 13.17
C VAL A 389 -15.31 -25.66 13.81
N THR A 390 -15.42 -25.97 15.11
CA THR A 390 -16.70 -25.87 15.86
C THR A 390 -17.24 -24.44 15.94
N LEU A 391 -16.42 -23.43 15.63
CA LEU A 391 -16.79 -22.02 15.58
C LEU A 391 -17.27 -21.55 14.19
N ALA A 392 -17.26 -22.44 13.18
CA ALA A 392 -17.75 -22.11 11.84
C ALA A 392 -19.20 -21.61 11.89
N THR A 393 -19.54 -20.63 11.04
CA THR A 393 -20.87 -19.99 11.05
C THR A 393 -22.03 -21.00 10.90
N ASP A 394 -21.81 -22.05 10.10
CA ASP A 394 -22.79 -23.10 9.82
C ASP A 394 -22.60 -24.37 10.69
N TRP A 395 -21.75 -24.35 11.72
CA TRP A 395 -21.47 -25.56 12.53
C TRP A 395 -22.72 -26.10 13.24
N SER A 396 -23.53 -25.21 13.83
CA SER A 396 -24.74 -25.61 14.57
C SER A 396 -25.89 -26.09 13.68
N THR A 397 -25.85 -25.79 12.38
CA THR A 397 -26.84 -26.24 11.38
C THR A 397 -26.38 -27.48 10.61
N ALA A 398 -25.07 -27.77 10.61
CA ALA A 398 -24.52 -28.99 10.05
C ALA A 398 -24.99 -30.22 10.86
N ARG A 399 -25.87 -31.02 10.26
CA ARG A 399 -26.11 -32.39 10.73
C ARG A 399 -24.86 -33.23 10.48
N LEU A 400 -24.03 -33.32 11.50
CA LEU A 400 -23.04 -34.38 11.64
C LEU A 400 -23.82 -35.63 12.10
N PRO A 401 -23.83 -36.74 11.34
CA PRO A 401 -24.33 -38.01 11.87
C PRO A 401 -23.42 -38.47 13.00
N ASP A 402 -24.02 -39.11 14.01
CA ASP A 402 -23.33 -39.76 15.13
C ASP A 402 -22.41 -40.90 14.67
#